data_AF-A0A0N0V298-F1
#
_entry.id   AF-A0A0N0V298-F1
#
_cell.length_a   1.000
_cell.length_b   1.000
_cell.length_c   1.000
_cell.angle_alpha   90.00
_cell.angle_beta   90.00
_cell.angle_gamma   90.00
#
_symmetry.space_group_name_H-M   'P 1'
#
loop_
_entity.id
_entity.type
_entity.pdbx_description
1 polymer ?
#
loop_
_entity_poly.entity_id
_entity_poly.type
_entity_poly.pdbx_seq_one_letter_code
_entity_poly.pdbx_strand_id
1 'polypeptide(L)'
;MDRIRLIIESERGNSLFPPPLSNSTGLILFRQKGIPPMDQSTNTSSITTIPRKTKISVIREEYVAITEKFELALILNQLIYWTERVNDFDQFIIEENQRKEFSGSGELEDLNQGWIYKTASQLSKELMTGWSDATTGRHLKKLIDLGFIEVRQNPKYMWNQTKQYRVNLIYVSIELQKKGYSLPGYSLTQIANEKDAVFILKNQNSKLQNQTFKNKTVPYTETKTETKILKATTISLPTNVTPKMKTETQEKGKEKLLLLHLEKDIEKLINLIPNQNLSEVLTPQLNNIISKALNSGHTVDSVALAITYTKEKSKGSPFEFKSYLGKTLLNNYHAGYVSKQEELRIKQEKQRQLENDRRDRERLKVIKERQELEQIRLKDELRVKALEELKVINFEKYREIQLQALSELKSNTPSIKYSIDGNFVKSRMCVILGL
;
A
#
# COMPACT_ATOMS: atom_id res chain seq x y z
N MET A 1 -32.67 -25.47 -59.17
CA MET A 1 -31.39 -25.93 -59.80
C MET A 1 -31.30 -25.15 -61.08
N ASP A 2 -30.97 -23.88 -60.95
CA ASP A 2 -31.40 -22.83 -61.87
C ASP A 2 -30.29 -22.41 -62.83
N ARG A 3 -30.75 -22.13 -64.05
CA ARG A 3 -30.00 -21.88 -65.27
C ARG A 3 -29.61 -20.39 -65.39
N ILE A 4 -28.33 -20.17 -65.75
CA ILE A 4 -27.83 -19.46 -66.96
C ILE A 4 -28.07 -17.92 -67.13
N ARG A 5 -26.99 -17.29 -67.66
CA ARG A 5 -26.81 -16.06 -68.51
C ARG A 5 -26.39 -14.76 -67.78
N LEU A 6 -25.17 -14.24 -68.01
CA LEU A 6 -24.65 -13.39 -69.14
C LEU A 6 -25.12 -11.91 -69.01
N ILE A 7 -24.41 -10.82 -69.32
CA ILE A 7 -23.05 -10.49 -69.82
C ILE A 7 -22.93 -8.92 -69.94
N ILE A 8 -21.70 -8.37 -69.96
CA ILE A 8 -21.18 -7.09 -70.59
C ILE A 8 -21.57 -5.72 -69.96
N GLU A 9 -20.62 -4.88 -69.45
CA GLU A 9 -19.70 -3.90 -70.13
C GLU A 9 -20.47 -2.68 -70.71
N SER A 10 -20.06 -1.41 -70.75
CA SER A 10 -18.79 -0.66 -70.68
C SER A 10 -19.16 0.85 -70.60
N GLU A 11 -18.43 1.69 -69.84
CA GLU A 11 -17.45 2.70 -70.31
C GLU A 11 -17.92 4.14 -70.63
N ARG A 12 -17.11 5.10 -70.12
CA ARG A 12 -16.84 6.49 -70.56
C ARG A 12 -17.94 7.55 -70.35
N GLY A 13 -17.68 8.76 -69.85
CA GLY A 13 -16.45 9.46 -69.53
C GLY A 13 -16.62 10.96 -69.85
N ASN A 14 -16.11 11.83 -68.96
CA ASN A 14 -15.65 13.22 -69.20
C ASN A 14 -16.68 14.26 -69.72
N SER A 15 -16.67 15.56 -69.39
CA SER A 15 -15.84 16.45 -68.57
C SER A 15 -16.32 17.91 -68.82
N LEU A 16 -15.77 18.86 -68.05
CA LEU A 16 -15.64 20.32 -68.30
C LEU A 16 -16.73 21.30 -67.82
N PHE A 17 -16.45 21.94 -66.66
CA PHE A 17 -16.24 23.39 -66.41
C PHE A 17 -17.35 24.45 -66.74
N PRO A 18 -17.35 25.65 -66.12
CA PRO A 18 -18.47 26.18 -65.32
C PRO A 18 -18.90 27.62 -65.77
N PRO A 19 -19.20 28.56 -64.86
CA PRO A 19 -20.48 29.04 -64.31
C PRO A 19 -20.86 30.41 -64.98
N PRO A 20 -21.44 31.49 -64.37
CA PRO A 20 -22.23 31.71 -63.15
C PRO A 20 -23.47 32.67 -63.37
N LEU A 21 -24.06 33.13 -62.26
CA LEU A 21 -24.72 34.44 -62.02
C LEU A 21 -26.25 34.63 -62.20
N SER A 22 -26.80 35.29 -61.15
CA SER A 22 -27.61 36.51 -61.20
C SER A 22 -29.15 36.42 -61.16
N ASN A 23 -29.65 36.85 -59.99
CA ASN A 23 -30.73 37.83 -59.75
C ASN A 23 -32.21 37.49 -60.03
N SER A 24 -32.97 37.70 -58.96
CA SER A 24 -34.09 38.65 -58.87
C SER A 24 -35.48 38.07 -58.58
N THR A 25 -36.07 38.65 -57.54
CA THR A 25 -37.48 39.08 -57.45
C THR A 25 -38.55 38.01 -57.21
N GLY A 26 -39.22 38.12 -56.06
CA GLY A 26 -40.44 37.35 -55.78
C GLY A 26 -40.97 37.52 -54.36
N LEU A 27 -41.21 38.75 -53.94
CA LEU A 27 -41.94 39.10 -52.73
C LEU A 27 -43.41 38.69 -52.88
N ILE A 28 -43.89 37.70 -52.10
CA ILE A 28 -45.32 37.52 -51.82
C ILE A 28 -45.50 37.35 -50.30
N LEU A 29 -46.00 38.41 -49.70
CA LEU A 29 -46.50 38.48 -48.32
C LEU A 29 -47.91 37.87 -48.28
N PHE A 30 -48.12 36.84 -47.46
CA PHE A 30 -49.43 36.51 -46.91
C PHE A 30 -49.36 36.30 -45.39
N ARG A 31 -49.72 37.38 -44.69
CA ARG A 31 -50.67 37.47 -43.58
C ARG A 31 -50.54 36.46 -42.43
N GLN A 32 -50.00 36.98 -41.33
CA GLN A 32 -50.00 36.43 -39.97
C GLN A 32 -51.40 35.99 -39.52
N LYS A 33 -51.49 34.74 -39.02
CA LYS A 33 -52.42 34.36 -37.96
C LYS A 33 -51.59 34.19 -36.69
N GLY A 34 -52.02 34.85 -35.62
CA GLY A 34 -51.31 34.98 -34.36
C GLY A 34 -50.91 33.63 -33.75
N ILE A 35 -49.61 33.49 -33.51
CA ILE A 35 -49.05 32.54 -32.56
C ILE A 35 -48.73 33.38 -31.32
N PRO A 36 -49.24 33.03 -30.12
CA PRO A 36 -48.92 33.77 -28.91
C PRO A 36 -47.41 33.72 -28.64
N PRO A 37 -46.82 34.74 -28.01
CA PRO A 37 -45.40 34.74 -27.70
C PRO A 37 -45.12 33.54 -26.80
N MET A 38 -44.43 32.56 -27.36
CA MET A 38 -43.92 31.41 -26.63
C MET A 38 -42.86 31.99 -25.69
N ASP A 39 -43.19 32.01 -24.41
CA ASP A 39 -42.33 32.46 -23.33
C ASP A 39 -41.05 31.63 -23.39
N GLN A 40 -40.02 32.17 -24.06
CA GLN A 40 -38.67 31.66 -23.96
C GLN A 40 -38.16 32.07 -22.58
N SER A 41 -38.71 31.46 -21.53
CA SER A 41 -37.94 31.22 -20.32
C SER A 41 -36.76 30.35 -20.75
N THR A 42 -35.69 31.01 -21.16
CA THR A 42 -34.38 30.39 -21.29
C THR A 42 -34.04 29.93 -19.88
N ASN A 43 -34.37 28.67 -19.60
CA ASN A 43 -33.79 27.90 -18.54
C ASN A 43 -32.33 27.64 -18.95
N THR A 44 -31.54 28.73 -19.02
CA THR A 44 -30.10 28.71 -18.87
C THR A 44 -29.86 28.36 -17.41
N SER A 45 -30.14 27.10 -17.08
CA SER A 45 -29.51 26.41 -15.98
C SER A 45 -28.03 26.53 -16.28
N SER A 46 -27.39 27.52 -15.66
CA SER A 46 -25.96 27.75 -15.70
C SER A 46 -25.32 26.42 -15.33
N ILE A 47 -24.87 25.66 -16.33
CA ILE A 47 -24.13 24.44 -16.11
C ILE A 47 -22.81 24.92 -15.54
N THR A 48 -22.71 24.93 -14.21
CA THR A 48 -21.47 25.16 -13.49
C THR A 48 -20.60 23.93 -13.77
N THR A 49 -19.99 23.87 -14.96
CA THR A 49 -19.02 22.82 -15.30
C THR A 49 -17.81 23.02 -14.41
N ILE A 50 -17.74 22.23 -13.33
CA ILE A 50 -16.55 22.16 -12.49
C ILE A 50 -15.39 21.78 -13.40
N PRO A 51 -14.31 22.58 -13.48
CA PRO A 51 -13.20 22.28 -14.36
C PRO A 51 -12.57 20.95 -13.96
N ARG A 52 -12.48 20.03 -14.92
CA ARG A 52 -11.91 18.70 -14.68
C ARG A 52 -10.40 18.81 -14.49
N LYS A 53 -9.88 18.26 -13.39
CA LYS A 53 -8.44 18.18 -13.14
C LYS A 53 -7.75 17.36 -14.23
N THR A 54 -6.76 17.94 -14.90
CA THR A 54 -5.92 17.26 -15.89
C THR A 54 -5.11 16.17 -15.21
N LYS A 55 -5.09 14.99 -15.82
CA LYS A 55 -4.21 13.88 -15.42
C LYS A 55 -2.92 13.98 -16.22
N ILE A 56 -1.80 13.76 -15.55
CA ILE A 56 -0.46 13.88 -16.14
C ILE A 56 0.31 12.62 -15.76
N SER A 57 1.01 12.03 -16.73
CA SER A 57 1.94 10.93 -16.52
C SER A 57 3.28 11.34 -17.11
N VAL A 58 4.34 11.22 -16.30
CA VAL A 58 5.68 11.71 -16.65
C VAL A 58 6.61 10.52 -16.82
N ILE A 59 7.27 10.45 -17.97
CA ILE A 59 8.39 9.54 -18.20
C ILE A 59 9.67 10.27 -17.81
N ARG A 60 10.54 9.60 -17.07
CA ARG A 60 11.79 10.14 -16.57
C ARG A 60 12.94 9.29 -17.08
N GLU A 61 13.92 9.92 -17.70
CA GLU A 61 15.04 9.26 -18.37
C GLU A 61 15.78 8.32 -17.42
N GLU A 62 16.02 8.78 -16.20
CA GLU A 62 16.76 8.05 -15.19
C GLU A 62 16.06 6.74 -14.78
N TYR A 63 14.72 6.72 -14.78
CA TYR A 63 13.95 5.51 -14.50
C TYR A 63 13.91 4.57 -15.70
N VAL A 64 13.92 5.11 -16.93
CA VAL A 64 14.07 4.30 -18.13
C VAL A 64 15.47 3.66 -18.16
N ALA A 65 16.51 4.37 -17.73
CA ALA A 65 17.89 3.89 -17.71
C ALA A 65 18.11 2.68 -16.77
N ILE A 66 17.36 2.60 -15.67
CA ILE A 66 17.45 1.48 -14.71
C ILE A 66 16.45 0.35 -14.99
N THR A 67 15.34 0.62 -15.67
CA THR A 67 14.31 -0.39 -15.98
C THR A 67 14.37 -0.92 -17.42
N GLU A 68 15.14 -0.27 -18.28
CA GLU A 68 15.31 -0.52 -19.73
C GLU A 68 14.02 -0.40 -20.56
N LYS A 69 12.87 -0.16 -19.93
CA LYS A 69 11.53 -0.14 -20.54
C LYS A 69 10.71 0.99 -19.97
N PHE A 70 10.19 1.85 -20.85
CA PHE A 70 9.42 3.02 -20.43
C PHE A 70 8.15 2.64 -19.66
N GLU A 71 7.54 1.49 -19.95
CA GLU A 71 6.34 1.02 -19.26
C GLU A 71 6.60 0.73 -17.78
N LEU A 72 7.77 0.13 -17.49
CA LEU A 72 8.22 -0.17 -16.13
C LEU A 72 8.62 1.12 -15.41
N ALA A 73 9.34 2.01 -16.10
CA ALA A 73 9.71 3.33 -15.59
C ALA A 73 8.48 4.16 -15.17
N LEU A 74 7.40 4.11 -15.97
CA LEU A 74 6.16 4.82 -15.70
C LEU A 74 5.50 4.35 -14.39
N ILE A 75 5.40 3.03 -14.22
CA ILE A 75 4.87 2.43 -12.98
C ILE A 75 5.76 2.77 -11.79
N LEU A 76 7.08 2.66 -11.94
CA LEU A 76 8.03 2.96 -10.87
C LEU A 76 7.92 4.42 -10.43
N ASN A 77 7.89 5.37 -11.36
CA ASN A 77 7.69 6.78 -11.07
C ASN A 77 6.38 7.02 -10.28
N GLN A 78 5.29 6.40 -10.73
CA GLN A 78 3.99 6.54 -10.09
C GLN A 78 3.97 5.96 -8.67
N LEU A 79 4.69 4.86 -8.40
CA LEU A 79 4.77 4.27 -7.07
C LEU A 79 5.68 5.05 -6.12
N ILE A 80 6.75 5.67 -6.63
CA ILE A 80 7.58 6.60 -5.84
C ILE A 80 6.73 7.78 -5.36
N TYR A 81 5.96 8.39 -6.25
CA TYR A 81 5.00 9.44 -5.89
C TYR A 81 3.99 9.00 -4.80
N TRP A 82 3.48 7.77 -4.91
CA TRP A 82 2.57 7.23 -3.89
C TRP A 82 3.27 6.97 -2.55
N THR A 83 4.57 6.69 -2.55
CA THR A 83 5.35 6.48 -1.32
C THR A 83 5.43 7.78 -0.50
N GLU A 84 5.67 8.92 -1.15
CA GLU A 84 5.63 10.24 -0.50
C GLU A 84 4.24 10.51 0.10
N ARG A 85 3.19 10.28 -0.69
CA ARG A 85 1.81 10.50 -0.20
C ARG A 85 1.41 9.59 0.95
N VAL A 86 1.80 8.31 0.92
CA VAL A 86 1.49 7.39 2.02
C VAL A 86 2.15 7.88 3.31
N ASN A 87 3.37 8.42 3.25
CA ASN A 87 4.04 8.99 4.41
C ASN A 87 3.29 10.21 4.97
N ASP A 88 2.80 11.10 4.10
CA ASP A 88 1.97 12.24 4.53
C ASP A 88 0.67 11.77 5.22
N PHE A 89 0.02 10.73 4.67
CA PHE A 89 -1.19 10.14 5.27
C PHE A 89 -0.91 9.45 6.61
N ASP A 90 0.24 8.80 6.75
CA ASP A 90 0.63 8.20 8.03
C ASP A 90 0.78 9.27 9.12
N GLN A 91 1.31 10.45 8.80
CA GLN A 91 1.34 11.58 9.74
C GLN A 91 -0.06 12.03 10.17
N PHE A 92 -0.99 12.10 9.22
CA PHE A 92 -2.39 12.41 9.53
C PHE A 92 -3.04 11.34 10.44
N ILE A 93 -2.76 10.05 10.19
CA ILE A 93 -3.26 8.94 11.02
C ILE A 93 -2.69 9.05 12.45
N ILE A 94 -1.41 9.41 12.60
CA ILE A 94 -0.80 9.64 13.92
C ILE A 94 -1.54 10.74 14.67
N GLU A 95 -1.79 11.88 14.03
CA GLU A 95 -2.50 13.01 14.66
C GLU A 95 -3.94 12.63 15.03
N GLU A 96 -4.67 11.94 14.14
CA GLU A 96 -6.05 11.56 14.40
C GLU A 96 -6.15 10.49 15.51
N ASN A 97 -5.21 9.56 15.55
CA ASN A 97 -5.10 8.60 16.64
C ASN A 97 -4.83 9.30 17.99
N GLN A 98 -3.93 10.28 18.03
CA GLN A 98 -3.69 11.08 19.25
C GLN A 98 -4.95 11.81 19.73
N ARG A 99 -5.76 12.32 18.79
CA ARG A 99 -7.05 12.96 19.13
C ARG A 99 -8.04 11.94 19.70
N LYS A 100 -8.14 10.76 19.11
CA LYS A 100 -9.01 9.66 19.58
C LYS A 100 -8.59 9.15 20.97
N GLU A 101 -7.29 9.04 21.21
CA GLU A 101 -6.74 8.69 22.53
C GLU A 101 -7.13 9.73 23.59
N PHE A 102 -7.04 11.02 23.24
CA PHE A 102 -7.41 12.11 24.14
C PHE A 102 -8.93 12.18 24.40
N SER A 103 -9.77 11.88 23.41
CA SER A 103 -11.23 11.91 23.54
C SER A 103 -11.84 10.60 24.06
N GLY A 104 -11.04 9.54 24.21
CA GLY A 104 -11.48 8.22 24.67
C GLY A 104 -12.46 7.53 23.71
N SER A 105 -12.45 7.90 22.43
CA SER A 105 -13.45 7.47 21.45
C SER A 105 -12.82 6.85 20.20
N GLY A 106 -13.02 5.54 20.04
CA GLY A 106 -12.80 4.81 18.80
C GLY A 106 -11.56 3.91 18.77
N GLU A 107 -11.51 3.04 17.76
CA GLU A 107 -10.36 2.20 17.47
C GLU A 107 -9.25 3.02 16.80
N LEU A 108 -8.00 2.73 17.18
CA LEU A 108 -6.82 3.32 16.55
C LEU A 108 -6.63 2.74 15.15
N GLU A 109 -6.28 3.60 14.21
CA GLU A 109 -5.98 3.19 12.83
C GLU A 109 -4.51 2.81 12.70
N ASP A 110 -4.24 1.76 11.93
CA ASP A 110 -2.88 1.27 11.70
C ASP A 110 -2.14 2.15 10.67
N LEU A 111 -0.84 2.37 10.89
CA LEU A 111 0.02 3.07 9.92
C LEU A 111 0.27 2.20 8.69
N ASN A 112 0.29 2.81 7.51
CA ASN A 112 0.55 2.11 6.25
C ASN A 112 2.05 1.82 6.05
N GLN A 113 2.94 2.57 6.69
CA GLN A 113 4.40 2.37 6.69
C GLN A 113 4.99 2.29 5.28
N GLY A 114 4.49 3.13 4.37
CA GLY A 114 4.91 3.16 2.97
C GLY A 114 4.35 2.04 2.08
N TRP A 115 3.43 1.21 2.58
CA TRP A 115 2.74 0.21 1.77
C TRP A 115 1.56 0.83 1.03
N ILE A 116 1.59 0.71 -0.29
CA ILE A 116 0.64 1.30 -1.21
C ILE A 116 -0.43 0.26 -1.54
N TYR A 117 -1.68 0.58 -1.23
CA TYR A 117 -2.85 -0.22 -1.61
C TYR A 117 -3.38 0.24 -2.97
N LYS A 118 -3.05 -0.49 -4.05
CA LYS A 118 -3.49 -0.15 -5.41
C LYS A 118 -3.75 -1.38 -6.25
N THR A 119 -4.87 -1.40 -6.98
CA THR A 119 -5.13 -2.46 -7.96
C THR A 119 -4.46 -2.15 -9.30
N ALA A 120 -4.22 -3.20 -10.11
CA ALA A 120 -3.68 -3.05 -11.46
C ALA A 120 -4.56 -2.15 -12.35
N SER A 121 -5.88 -2.25 -12.22
CA SER A 121 -6.85 -1.41 -12.93
C SER A 121 -6.75 0.07 -12.54
N GLN A 122 -6.66 0.34 -11.23
CA GLN A 122 -6.49 1.70 -10.73
C GLN A 122 -5.19 2.33 -11.22
N LEU A 123 -4.10 1.57 -11.19
CA LEU A 123 -2.79 2.03 -11.64
C LEU A 123 -2.80 2.34 -13.14
N SER A 124 -3.38 1.47 -13.98
CA SER A 124 -3.55 1.72 -15.42
C SER A 124 -4.35 3.01 -15.69
N LYS A 125 -5.42 3.23 -14.94
CA LYS A 125 -6.28 4.44 -15.06
C LYS A 125 -5.59 5.72 -14.58
N GLU A 126 -4.62 5.63 -13.69
CA GLU A 126 -3.78 6.76 -13.25
C GLU A 126 -2.71 7.09 -14.27
N LEU A 127 -2.08 6.06 -14.82
CA LEU A 127 -1.02 6.16 -15.83
C LEU A 127 -1.55 6.52 -17.23
N MET A 128 -2.86 6.47 -17.44
CA MET A 128 -3.52 6.75 -18.74
C MET A 128 -3.02 5.86 -19.89
N THR A 129 -2.52 4.67 -19.57
CA THR A 129 -1.89 3.78 -20.56
C THR A 129 -2.90 2.89 -21.30
N GLY A 130 -4.11 2.74 -20.76
CA GLY A 130 -5.14 1.87 -21.34
C GLY A 130 -4.80 0.38 -21.24
N TRP A 131 -3.81 0.00 -20.44
CA TRP A 131 -3.42 -1.40 -20.27
C TRP A 131 -4.50 -2.19 -19.52
N SER A 132 -4.68 -3.44 -19.94
CA SER A 132 -5.48 -4.40 -19.20
C SER A 132 -4.84 -4.75 -17.86
N ASP A 133 -5.65 -5.18 -16.89
CA ASP A 133 -5.19 -5.60 -15.56
C ASP A 133 -4.10 -6.68 -15.63
N ALA A 134 -4.22 -7.61 -16.59
CA ALA A 134 -3.22 -8.65 -16.83
C ALA A 134 -1.88 -8.06 -17.28
N THR A 135 -1.90 -7.05 -18.14
CA THR A 135 -0.70 -6.39 -18.68
C THR A 135 0.00 -5.60 -17.58
N THR A 136 -0.73 -4.76 -16.85
CA THR A 136 -0.20 -4.01 -15.69
C THR A 136 0.33 -4.97 -14.62
N GLY A 137 -0.36 -6.10 -14.37
CA GLY A 137 0.10 -7.14 -13.47
C GLY A 137 1.42 -7.78 -13.90
N ARG A 138 1.64 -8.00 -15.21
CA ARG A 138 2.93 -8.49 -15.74
C ARG A 138 4.04 -7.47 -15.54
N HIS A 139 3.77 -6.18 -15.74
CA HIS A 139 4.76 -5.12 -15.51
C HIS A 139 5.13 -4.98 -14.04
N LEU A 140 4.14 -5.02 -13.14
CA LEU A 140 4.37 -5.05 -11.69
C LEU A 140 5.20 -6.27 -11.27
N LYS A 141 4.88 -7.45 -11.79
CA LYS A 141 5.66 -8.66 -11.53
C LYS A 141 7.12 -8.49 -11.96
N LYS A 142 7.38 -7.93 -13.14
CA LYS A 142 8.75 -7.66 -13.59
C LYS A 142 9.51 -6.72 -12.66
N LEU A 143 8.87 -5.66 -12.16
CA LEU A 143 9.51 -4.74 -11.21
C LEU A 143 9.78 -5.40 -9.85
N ILE A 144 8.94 -6.35 -9.43
CA ILE A 144 9.18 -7.18 -8.25
C ILE A 144 10.36 -8.13 -8.49
N ASP A 145 10.38 -8.81 -9.64
CA ASP A 145 11.46 -9.74 -10.01
C ASP A 145 12.82 -9.01 -10.11
N LEU A 146 12.81 -7.73 -10.53
CA LEU A 146 13.99 -6.85 -10.56
C LEU A 146 14.38 -6.28 -9.18
N GLY A 147 13.57 -6.47 -8.14
CA GLY A 147 13.85 -5.99 -6.78
C GLY A 147 13.54 -4.51 -6.52
N PHE A 148 12.93 -3.79 -7.46
CA PHE A 148 12.52 -2.40 -7.27
C PHE A 148 11.31 -2.27 -6.33
N ILE A 149 10.45 -3.29 -6.28
CA ILE A 149 9.20 -3.28 -5.54
C ILE A 149 9.08 -4.55 -4.69
N GLU A 150 8.66 -4.38 -3.45
CA GLU A 150 8.24 -5.46 -2.56
C GLU A 150 6.72 -5.62 -2.62
N VAL A 151 6.25 -6.87 -2.45
CA VAL A 151 4.83 -7.19 -2.44
C VAL A 151 4.45 -7.94 -1.17
N ARG A 152 3.30 -7.58 -0.59
CA ARG A 152 2.69 -8.34 0.50
C ARG A 152 1.20 -8.54 0.28
N GLN A 153 0.63 -9.53 0.95
CA GLN A 153 -0.82 -9.67 1.08
C GLN A 153 -1.33 -8.77 2.21
N ASN A 154 -2.64 -8.50 2.23
CA ASN A 154 -3.26 -7.70 3.27
C ASN A 154 -3.00 -8.31 4.66
N PRO A 155 -2.28 -7.62 5.56
CA PRO A 155 -1.95 -8.16 6.88
C PRO A 155 -3.15 -8.22 7.83
N LYS A 156 -4.18 -7.40 7.60
CA LYS A 156 -5.33 -7.24 8.49
C LYS A 156 -6.46 -8.22 8.18
N TYR A 157 -6.72 -8.45 6.90
CA TYR A 157 -7.83 -9.29 6.44
C TYR A 157 -7.35 -10.38 5.49
N MET A 158 -7.18 -11.60 5.99
CA MET A 158 -6.68 -12.75 5.20
C MET A 158 -7.60 -13.11 4.01
N TRP A 159 -8.91 -12.84 4.12
CA TRP A 159 -9.86 -13.09 3.04
C TRP A 159 -9.71 -12.07 1.90
N ASN A 160 -9.12 -10.90 2.18
CA ASN A 160 -8.84 -9.89 1.17
C ASN A 160 -7.50 -10.18 0.50
N GLN A 161 -7.56 -10.79 -0.68
CA GLN A 161 -6.39 -11.14 -1.49
C GLN A 161 -5.74 -9.94 -2.20
N THR A 162 -6.14 -8.70 -1.87
CA THR A 162 -5.56 -7.51 -2.50
C THR A 162 -4.09 -7.35 -2.09
N LYS A 163 -3.24 -7.21 -3.11
CA LYS A 163 -1.80 -7.01 -2.94
C LYS A 163 -1.49 -5.57 -2.56
N GLN A 164 -0.53 -5.41 -1.67
CA GLN A 164 0.08 -4.13 -1.34
C GLN A 164 1.51 -4.11 -1.87
N TYR A 165 1.95 -2.93 -2.31
CA TYR A 165 3.26 -2.74 -2.92
C TYR A 165 4.07 -1.71 -2.13
N ARG A 166 5.38 -1.91 -2.02
CA ARG A 166 6.30 -0.94 -1.41
C ARG A 166 7.52 -0.76 -2.30
N VAL A 167 7.94 0.48 -2.52
CA VAL A 167 9.14 0.76 -3.32
C VAL A 167 10.38 0.64 -2.45
N ASN A 168 11.39 -0.08 -2.94
CA ASN A 168 12.70 -0.12 -2.30
C ASN A 168 13.53 1.10 -2.75
N LEU A 169 13.33 2.23 -2.07
CA LEU A 169 14.01 3.50 -2.41
C LEU A 169 15.53 3.40 -2.34
N ILE A 170 16.06 2.57 -1.43
CA ILE A 170 17.50 2.33 -1.29
C ILE A 170 18.03 1.66 -2.56
N TYR A 171 17.39 0.57 -2.99
CA TYR A 171 17.78 -0.13 -4.20
C TYR A 171 17.68 0.76 -5.43
N VAL A 172 16.58 1.51 -5.59
CA VAL A 172 16.41 2.48 -6.67
C VAL A 172 17.55 3.50 -6.67
N SER A 173 17.90 4.07 -5.51
CA SER A 173 18.98 5.06 -5.41
C SER A 173 20.35 4.50 -5.82
N ILE A 174 20.65 3.25 -5.46
CA ILE A 174 21.89 2.58 -5.82
C ILE A 174 21.95 2.33 -7.33
N GLU A 175 20.86 1.83 -7.93
CA GLU A 175 20.81 1.56 -9.38
C GLU A 175 20.90 2.86 -10.20
N LEU A 176 20.26 3.94 -9.74
CA LEU A 176 20.38 5.25 -10.36
C LEU A 176 21.83 5.75 -10.32
N GLN A 177 22.50 5.62 -9.19
CA GLN A 177 23.90 6.04 -9.05
C GLN A 177 24.85 5.25 -9.94
N LYS A 178 24.62 3.93 -10.10
CA LYS A 178 25.38 3.11 -11.06
C LYS A 178 25.26 3.64 -12.49
N LYS A 179 24.14 4.28 -12.84
CA LYS A 179 23.87 4.89 -14.14
C LYS A 179 24.25 6.37 -14.20
N GLY A 180 24.76 6.97 -13.12
CA GLY A 180 25.14 8.39 -13.05
C GLY A 180 24.00 9.35 -12.71
N TYR A 181 22.85 8.84 -12.26
CA TYR A 181 21.69 9.63 -11.85
C TYR A 181 21.54 9.71 -10.33
N SER A 182 20.81 10.71 -9.85
CA SER A 182 20.41 10.85 -8.45
C SER A 182 18.90 10.64 -8.29
N LEU A 183 18.47 10.12 -7.13
CA LEU A 183 17.05 10.02 -6.84
C LEU A 183 16.52 11.43 -6.48
N PRO A 184 15.56 11.98 -7.24
CA PRO A 184 15.03 13.31 -7.07
C PRO A 184 14.29 13.46 -5.74
N GLY A 185 14.62 14.48 -4.95
CA GLY A 185 13.91 14.75 -3.69
C GLY A 185 14.32 13.88 -2.50
N TYR A 186 15.27 12.97 -2.68
CA TYR A 186 15.79 12.12 -1.59
C TYR A 186 17.31 12.24 -1.48
N SER A 187 17.81 12.54 -0.27
CA SER A 187 19.24 12.40 0.03
C SER A 187 19.55 10.99 0.52
N LEU A 188 20.61 10.34 0.04
CA LEU A 188 21.00 8.99 0.50
C LEU A 188 21.05 8.85 2.04
N THR A 189 21.50 9.91 2.70
CA THR A 189 21.58 10.01 4.16
C THR A 189 20.22 10.00 4.87
N GLN A 190 19.15 10.36 4.17
CA GLN A 190 17.77 10.32 4.68
C GLN A 190 17.11 8.95 4.46
N ILE A 191 17.58 8.16 3.49
CA ILE A 191 16.99 6.86 3.14
C ILE A 191 17.66 5.70 3.89
N ALA A 192 18.96 5.81 4.16
CA ALA A 192 19.71 4.75 4.83
C ALA A 192 19.54 4.83 6.35
N ASN A 193 18.80 3.87 6.93
CA ASN A 193 18.94 3.55 8.35
C ASN A 193 20.27 2.79 8.57
N GLU A 194 20.84 2.84 9.77
CA GLU A 194 22.19 2.33 10.11
C GLU A 194 22.48 0.88 9.66
N LYS A 195 21.45 0.03 9.51
CA LYS A 195 21.59 -1.36 9.03
C LYS A 195 21.80 -1.47 7.52
N ASP A 196 21.27 -0.53 6.73
CA ASP A 196 21.38 -0.51 5.27
C ASP A 196 22.68 0.15 4.80
N ALA A 197 23.27 1.03 5.62
CA ALA A 197 24.58 1.64 5.39
C ALA A 197 25.71 0.59 5.26
N VAL A 198 25.59 -0.56 5.93
CA VAL A 198 26.55 -1.66 5.85
C VAL A 198 26.64 -2.26 4.44
N PHE A 199 25.53 -2.26 3.68
CA PHE A 199 25.50 -2.73 2.31
C PHE A 199 26.13 -1.71 1.34
N ILE A 200 25.91 -0.41 1.60
CA ILE A 200 26.49 0.69 0.81
C ILE A 200 28.03 0.73 0.98
N LEU A 201 28.54 0.54 2.20
CA LEU A 201 29.98 0.54 2.50
C LEU A 201 30.73 -0.65 1.88
N LYS A 202 30.11 -1.85 1.83
CA LYS A 202 30.72 -3.02 1.17
C LYS A 202 30.91 -2.83 -0.33
N ASN A 203 30.01 -2.12 -0.99
CA ASN A 203 30.05 -1.92 -2.45
C ASN A 203 30.96 -0.76 -2.87
N GLN A 204 31.26 0.18 -1.97
CA GLN A 204 32.26 1.23 -2.21
C GLN A 204 33.69 0.68 -2.01
N ASN A 205 33.91 -0.19 -1.02
CA ASN A 205 35.22 -0.80 -0.78
C ASN A 205 35.65 -1.79 -1.88
N SER A 206 34.72 -2.48 -2.54
CA SER A 206 35.02 -3.38 -3.66
C SER A 206 35.44 -2.65 -4.94
N LYS A 207 35.11 -1.37 -5.09
CA LYS A 207 35.56 -0.52 -6.21
C LYS A 207 36.90 0.20 -5.96
N LEU A 208 37.37 0.26 -4.71
CA LEU A 208 38.64 0.91 -4.34
C LEU A 208 39.87 -0.03 -4.38
N GLN A 209 39.69 -1.36 -4.48
CA GLN A 209 40.82 -2.30 -4.52
C GLN A 209 41.37 -2.59 -5.93
N ASN A 210 40.73 -2.10 -7.00
CA ASN A 210 41.14 -2.40 -8.38
C ASN A 210 41.63 -1.19 -9.18
N GLN A 211 42.15 -0.14 -8.52
CA GLN A 211 42.95 0.88 -9.19
C GLN A 211 44.15 1.33 -8.34
N THR A 212 45.33 1.19 -8.95
CA THR A 212 46.64 1.85 -8.70
C THR A 212 47.60 1.35 -7.60
N PHE A 213 48.63 0.65 -8.07
CA PHE A 213 50.00 0.70 -7.54
C PHE A 213 50.77 1.92 -8.11
N LYS A 214 51.48 2.67 -7.25
CA LYS A 214 52.83 3.31 -7.40
C LYS A 214 52.96 4.72 -6.77
N ASN A 215 53.56 4.74 -5.57
CA ASN A 215 54.54 5.67 -4.95
C ASN A 215 54.37 7.21 -4.95
N LYS A 216 54.22 7.82 -3.75
CA LYS A 216 55.24 8.66 -3.05
C LYS A 216 54.71 9.26 -1.71
N THR A 217 55.35 8.88 -0.61
CA THR A 217 55.68 9.58 0.66
C THR A 217 54.87 10.80 1.20
N VAL A 218 54.16 10.56 2.33
CA VAL A 218 53.94 11.29 3.64
C VAL A 218 53.65 12.82 3.71
N PRO A 219 53.03 13.39 4.80
CA PRO A 219 52.39 12.79 5.99
C PRO A 219 51.03 13.38 6.50
N TYR A 220 50.32 12.54 7.26
CA TYR A 220 49.55 12.74 8.51
C TYR A 220 49.09 14.15 8.96
N THR A 221 47.78 14.30 9.25
CA THR A 221 47.25 14.89 10.51
C THR A 221 45.82 14.46 10.78
N GLU A 222 45.57 14.00 12.00
CA GLU A 222 44.27 13.70 12.61
C GLU A 222 43.51 14.98 13.00
N THR A 223 42.17 14.92 13.07
CA THR A 223 41.32 15.68 14.02
C THR A 223 39.87 15.17 13.89
N LYS A 224 39.39 14.39 14.87
CA LYS A 224 38.52 14.77 16.00
C LYS A 224 37.13 15.32 15.62
N THR A 225 36.14 14.48 15.90
CA THR A 225 34.69 14.69 16.04
C THR A 225 34.32 15.81 17.01
N GLU A 226 33.24 16.56 16.73
CA GLU A 226 32.36 17.11 17.77
C GLU A 226 30.98 17.50 17.20
N THR A 227 29.93 16.88 17.76
CA THR A 227 28.51 17.15 17.54
C THR A 227 28.02 18.32 18.40
N LYS A 228 27.27 19.27 17.83
CA LYS A 228 26.62 20.36 18.58
C LYS A 228 25.10 20.38 18.31
N ILE A 229 24.36 20.16 19.39
CA ILE A 229 22.89 20.16 19.50
C ILE A 229 22.40 21.62 19.54
N LEU A 230 21.37 21.95 18.74
CA LEU A 230 20.68 23.23 18.77
C LEU A 230 19.30 23.11 19.43
N LYS A 231 19.07 23.97 20.43
CA LYS A 231 17.82 24.15 21.18
C LYS A 231 16.81 24.96 20.34
N ALA A 232 15.53 24.60 20.42
CA ALA A 232 14.42 25.36 19.82
C ALA A 232 13.68 26.20 20.87
N THR A 233 13.32 27.41 20.44
CA THR A 233 12.69 28.52 21.16
C THR A 233 11.16 28.44 21.09
N THR A 234 10.50 28.69 22.20
CA THR A 234 9.04 28.77 22.41
C THR A 234 8.47 30.13 22.04
N ILE A 235 7.36 30.18 21.27
CA ILE A 235 6.52 31.39 21.08
C ILE A 235 5.01 31.05 21.02
N SER A 236 4.27 31.67 21.95
CA SER A 236 2.88 32.21 21.97
C SER A 236 1.60 31.36 21.81
N LEU A 237 0.64 31.64 22.69
CA LEU A 237 -0.81 31.74 22.40
C LEU A 237 -1.37 33.08 22.92
N PRO A 238 -2.43 33.61 22.28
CA PRO A 238 -3.50 34.25 23.05
C PRO A 238 -4.90 33.74 22.69
N THR A 239 -5.67 33.53 23.76
CA THR A 239 -7.12 33.25 23.87
C THR A 239 -7.95 34.47 23.48
N ASN A 240 -9.13 34.32 22.83
CA ASN A 240 -10.40 34.91 23.31
C ASN A 240 -11.71 34.67 22.49
N VAL A 241 -12.82 34.56 23.26
CA VAL A 241 -14.27 34.86 23.06
C VAL A 241 -15.18 34.21 21.99
N THR A 242 -16.26 33.56 22.49
CA THR A 242 -17.66 33.57 22.00
C THR A 242 -18.41 34.82 22.56
N PRO A 243 -19.60 35.33 22.10
CA PRO A 243 -20.84 34.55 21.81
C PRO A 243 -21.92 35.16 20.83
N LYS A 244 -23.05 34.44 20.71
CA LYS A 244 -24.49 34.86 20.59
C LYS A 244 -25.26 34.83 19.24
N MET A 245 -26.55 34.45 19.42
CA MET A 245 -27.60 33.97 18.50
C MET A 245 -28.35 35.05 17.71
N LYS A 246 -28.96 34.68 16.57
CA LYS A 246 -30.32 35.11 16.15
C LYS A 246 -31.03 34.03 15.30
N THR A 247 -32.25 33.70 15.70
CA THR A 247 -33.25 32.84 15.03
C THR A 247 -34.20 33.72 14.22
N GLU A 248 -34.44 33.39 12.94
CA GLU A 248 -35.70 33.57 12.17
C GLU A 248 -35.48 33.21 10.69
N THR A 249 -35.11 31.94 10.42
CA THR A 249 -35.13 31.36 9.06
C THR A 249 -35.26 29.83 9.08
N GLN A 250 -35.45 29.22 10.26
CA GLN A 250 -35.19 27.79 10.45
C GLN A 250 -36.34 26.83 10.12
N GLU A 251 -37.59 27.27 9.97
CA GLU A 251 -38.69 26.32 9.71
C GLU A 251 -38.73 25.80 8.26
N LYS A 252 -38.60 26.67 7.25
CA LYS A 252 -38.49 26.22 5.84
C LYS A 252 -37.19 25.45 5.56
N GLY A 253 -36.14 25.74 6.32
CA GLY A 253 -34.88 25.00 6.27
C GLY A 253 -34.99 23.59 6.86
N LYS A 254 -35.76 23.42 7.94
CA LYS A 254 -35.95 22.13 8.63
C LYS A 254 -36.78 21.14 7.81
N GLU A 255 -37.87 21.58 7.16
CA GLU A 255 -38.63 20.70 6.25
C GLU A 255 -37.78 20.24 5.05
N LYS A 256 -37.00 21.15 4.47
CA LYS A 256 -36.10 20.82 3.36
C LYS A 256 -34.96 19.89 3.79
N LEU A 257 -34.46 20.03 5.02
CA LEU A 257 -33.45 19.13 5.60
C LEU A 257 -34.01 17.74 5.92
N LEU A 258 -35.26 17.66 6.41
CA LEU A 258 -35.94 16.39 6.69
C LEU A 258 -36.19 15.60 5.40
N LEU A 259 -36.63 16.27 4.33
CA LEU A 259 -36.79 15.68 3.00
C LEU A 259 -35.46 15.15 2.44
N LEU A 260 -34.37 15.91 2.57
CA LEU A 260 -33.02 15.49 2.14
C LEU A 260 -32.49 14.28 2.92
N HIS A 261 -32.82 14.18 4.21
CA HIS A 261 -32.41 13.02 5.03
C HIS A 261 -33.19 11.76 4.63
N LEU A 262 -34.50 11.91 4.41
CA LEU A 262 -35.39 10.86 3.92
C LEU A 262 -34.96 10.33 2.55
N GLU A 263 -34.60 11.20 1.60
CA GLU A 263 -34.10 10.78 0.29
C GLU A 263 -32.83 9.93 0.41
N LYS A 264 -31.88 10.35 1.26
CA LYS A 264 -30.62 9.63 1.48
C LYS A 264 -30.83 8.26 2.13
N ASP A 265 -31.79 8.14 3.04
CA ASP A 265 -32.10 6.86 3.69
C ASP A 265 -32.89 5.93 2.75
N ILE A 266 -33.75 6.48 1.90
CA ILE A 266 -34.42 5.73 0.82
C ILE A 266 -33.38 5.17 -0.17
N GLU A 267 -32.38 5.96 -0.58
CA GLU A 267 -31.30 5.47 -1.46
C GLU A 267 -30.52 4.30 -0.84
N LYS A 268 -30.20 4.37 0.45
CA LYS A 268 -29.55 3.25 1.16
C LYS A 268 -30.43 2.00 1.18
N LEU A 269 -31.73 2.14 1.41
CA LEU A 269 -32.68 1.04 1.42
C LEU A 269 -32.84 0.39 0.04
N ILE A 270 -32.83 1.20 -1.03
CA ILE A 270 -32.92 0.72 -2.42
C ILE A 270 -31.70 -0.17 -2.76
N ASN A 271 -30.52 0.19 -2.27
CA ASN A 271 -29.30 -0.59 -2.50
C ASN A 271 -29.31 -2.00 -1.86
N LEU A 272 -30.25 -2.30 -0.96
CA LEU A 272 -30.39 -3.63 -0.33
C LEU A 272 -31.17 -4.64 -1.19
N ILE A 273 -31.86 -4.16 -2.23
CA ILE A 273 -32.71 -4.98 -3.13
C ILE A 273 -31.82 -5.71 -4.14
N PRO A 274 -31.96 -7.04 -4.30
CA PRO A 274 -31.13 -7.80 -5.25
C PRO A 274 -31.54 -7.50 -6.70
N ASN A 275 -30.52 -7.30 -7.54
CA ASN A 275 -30.54 -7.09 -8.99
C ASN A 275 -30.74 -5.63 -9.44
N GLN A 276 -29.66 -5.08 -10.00
CA GLN A 276 -29.63 -3.78 -10.69
C GLN A 276 -30.60 -3.71 -11.88
N ASN A 277 -31.04 -4.86 -12.43
CA ASN A 277 -32.04 -4.91 -13.50
C ASN A 277 -33.50 -4.69 -13.01
N LEU A 278 -33.78 -4.73 -11.70
CA LEU A 278 -35.11 -4.39 -11.16
C LEU A 278 -35.31 -2.88 -10.98
N SER A 279 -34.23 -2.10 -10.90
CA SER A 279 -34.27 -0.70 -10.49
C SER A 279 -34.76 0.27 -11.56
N GLU A 280 -35.03 -0.17 -12.79
CA GLU A 280 -35.62 0.71 -13.81
C GLU A 280 -37.13 0.57 -13.93
N VAL A 281 -37.68 -0.63 -13.68
CA VAL A 281 -39.12 -0.92 -13.92
C VAL A 281 -39.97 -0.88 -12.64
N LEU A 282 -39.39 -1.21 -11.48
CA LEU A 282 -40.13 -1.36 -10.21
C LEU A 282 -39.82 -0.26 -9.17
N THR A 283 -38.84 0.58 -9.41
CA THR A 283 -38.40 1.68 -8.51
C THR A 283 -39.51 2.64 -8.10
N PRO A 284 -40.38 3.15 -8.99
CA PRO A 284 -41.39 4.14 -8.58
C PRO A 284 -42.41 3.54 -7.62
N GLN A 285 -42.78 2.29 -7.87
CA GLN A 285 -43.77 1.57 -7.06
C GLN A 285 -43.19 1.15 -5.70
N LEU A 286 -41.92 0.74 -5.68
CA LEU A 286 -41.25 0.35 -4.46
C LEU A 286 -40.96 1.55 -3.56
N ASN A 287 -40.56 2.69 -4.16
CA ASN A 287 -40.40 3.96 -3.45
C ASN A 287 -41.72 4.38 -2.79
N ASN A 288 -42.85 4.25 -3.50
CA ASN A 288 -44.16 4.53 -2.91
C ASN A 288 -44.47 3.63 -1.69
N ILE A 289 -44.15 2.34 -1.76
CA ILE A 289 -44.34 1.41 -0.64
C ILE A 289 -43.45 1.80 0.55
N ILE A 290 -42.17 2.10 0.31
CA ILE A 290 -41.21 2.49 1.35
C ILE A 290 -41.62 3.84 1.97
N SER A 291 -41.91 4.85 1.16
CA SER A 291 -42.36 6.16 1.64
C SER A 291 -43.67 6.07 2.41
N LYS A 292 -44.62 5.24 1.97
CA LYS A 292 -45.88 5.03 2.70
C LYS A 292 -45.64 4.37 4.06
N ALA A 293 -44.71 3.43 4.16
CA ALA A 293 -44.34 2.79 5.43
C ALA A 293 -43.63 3.77 6.38
N LEU A 294 -42.72 4.59 5.87
CA LEU A 294 -42.06 5.62 6.68
C LEU A 294 -43.09 6.66 7.18
N ASN A 295 -44.01 7.08 6.30
CA ASN A 295 -45.09 8.01 6.67
C ASN A 295 -46.11 7.41 7.65
N SER A 296 -46.26 6.08 7.70
CA SER A 296 -47.10 5.40 8.68
C SER A 296 -46.38 5.12 10.01
N GLY A 297 -45.18 5.67 10.21
CA GLY A 297 -44.44 5.63 11.48
C GLY A 297 -43.48 4.44 11.64
N HIS A 298 -43.19 3.68 10.59
CA HIS A 298 -42.15 2.65 10.65
C HIS A 298 -40.76 3.31 10.69
N THR A 299 -39.86 2.77 11.51
CA THR A 299 -38.45 3.20 11.53
C THR A 299 -37.72 2.70 10.29
N VAL A 300 -36.66 3.41 9.89
CA VAL A 300 -35.79 3.02 8.77
C VAL A 300 -35.27 1.58 8.95
N ASP A 301 -34.93 1.20 10.18
CA ASP A 301 -34.47 -0.15 10.51
C ASP A 301 -35.56 -1.21 10.34
N SER A 302 -36.79 -0.92 10.75
CA SER A 302 -37.96 -1.81 10.55
C SER A 302 -38.21 -2.04 9.06
N VAL A 303 -38.09 -1.00 8.23
CA VAL A 303 -38.24 -1.12 6.77
C VAL A 303 -37.08 -1.91 6.16
N ALA A 304 -35.84 -1.67 6.58
CA ALA A 304 -34.66 -2.44 6.15
C ALA A 304 -34.80 -3.94 6.48
N LEU A 305 -35.31 -4.25 7.67
CA LEU A 305 -35.59 -5.60 8.14
C LEU A 305 -36.70 -6.28 7.32
N ALA A 306 -37.77 -5.56 6.99
CA ALA A 306 -38.81 -6.08 6.13
C ALA A 306 -38.29 -6.39 4.72
N ILE A 307 -37.42 -5.54 4.16
CA ILE A 307 -36.77 -5.73 2.85
C ILE A 307 -35.87 -6.97 2.87
N THR A 308 -35.05 -7.15 3.90
CA THR A 308 -34.16 -8.31 4.03
C THR A 308 -34.93 -9.61 4.25
N TYR A 309 -35.96 -9.60 5.11
CA TYR A 309 -36.87 -10.75 5.30
C TYR A 309 -37.53 -11.18 3.99
N THR A 310 -38.07 -10.23 3.24
CA THR A 310 -38.78 -10.53 1.98
C THR A 310 -37.86 -10.95 0.86
N LYS A 311 -36.62 -10.47 0.86
CA LYS A 311 -35.57 -10.96 -0.03
C LYS A 311 -35.32 -12.46 0.18
N GLU A 312 -35.19 -12.89 1.43
CA GLU A 312 -34.94 -14.29 1.76
C GLU A 312 -36.16 -15.18 1.41
N LYS A 313 -37.38 -14.69 1.65
CA LYS A 313 -38.62 -15.45 1.38
C LYS A 313 -39.02 -15.54 -0.08
N SER A 314 -38.77 -14.49 -0.87
CA SER A 314 -39.13 -14.44 -2.29
C SER A 314 -38.21 -15.23 -3.21
N LYS A 315 -37.13 -15.83 -2.67
CA LYS A 315 -36.12 -16.60 -3.45
C LYS A 315 -35.60 -15.86 -4.70
N GLY A 316 -35.62 -14.53 -4.69
CA GLY A 316 -35.20 -13.68 -5.82
C GLY A 316 -36.25 -13.41 -6.90
N SER A 317 -37.50 -13.85 -6.73
CA SER A 317 -38.61 -13.50 -7.65
C SER A 317 -39.05 -12.04 -7.44
N PRO A 318 -38.94 -11.16 -8.45
CA PRO A 318 -39.31 -9.74 -8.35
C PRO A 318 -40.78 -9.52 -8.02
N PHE A 319 -41.65 -10.34 -8.61
CA PHE A 319 -43.09 -10.24 -8.47
C PHE A 319 -43.53 -10.68 -7.07
N GLU A 320 -42.91 -11.75 -6.55
CA GLU A 320 -43.15 -12.21 -5.19
C GLU A 320 -42.59 -11.22 -4.17
N PHE A 321 -41.37 -10.69 -4.39
CA PHE A 321 -40.75 -9.71 -3.50
C PHE A 321 -41.68 -8.51 -3.23
N LYS A 322 -42.29 -7.94 -4.28
CA LYS A 322 -43.27 -6.85 -4.15
C LYS A 322 -44.49 -7.25 -3.31
N SER A 323 -45.11 -8.38 -3.63
CA SER A 323 -46.31 -8.87 -2.94
C SER A 323 -46.03 -9.15 -1.46
N TYR A 324 -44.85 -9.72 -1.17
CA TYR A 324 -44.41 -10.01 0.18
C TYR A 324 -44.02 -8.76 0.96
N LEU A 325 -43.38 -7.76 0.34
CA LEU A 325 -42.89 -6.57 1.06
C LEU A 325 -44.05 -5.76 1.64
N GLY A 326 -45.10 -5.54 0.84
CA GLY A 326 -46.32 -4.88 1.33
C GLY A 326 -46.93 -5.64 2.52
N LYS A 327 -47.11 -6.96 2.41
CA LYS A 327 -47.67 -7.79 3.48
C LYS A 327 -46.79 -7.84 4.74
N THR A 328 -45.47 -7.83 4.57
CA THR A 328 -44.49 -7.92 5.66
C THR A 328 -44.43 -6.62 6.48
N LEU A 329 -44.58 -5.47 5.81
CA LEU A 329 -44.67 -4.16 6.45
C LEU A 329 -46.03 -4.00 7.17
N LEU A 330 -47.13 -4.35 6.51
CA LEU A 330 -48.48 -4.25 7.08
C LEU A 330 -48.71 -5.15 8.31
N ASN A 331 -48.22 -6.39 8.29
CA ASN A 331 -48.50 -7.37 9.34
C ASN A 331 -47.34 -7.52 10.34
N ASN A 332 -46.30 -6.70 10.23
CA ASN A 332 -45.13 -6.71 11.11
C ASN A 332 -44.42 -8.08 11.23
N TYR A 333 -44.51 -8.92 10.19
CA TYR A 333 -43.97 -10.29 10.18
C TYR A 333 -42.43 -10.37 10.33
N HIS A 334 -41.74 -9.25 10.20
CA HIS A 334 -40.29 -9.14 10.35
C HIS A 334 -39.84 -9.03 11.82
N ALA A 335 -40.74 -8.78 12.78
CA ALA A 335 -40.36 -8.61 14.19
C ALA A 335 -39.66 -9.85 14.79
N GLY A 336 -40.16 -11.07 14.53
CA GLY A 336 -39.51 -12.32 14.98
C GLY A 336 -38.24 -12.69 14.20
N TYR A 337 -38.03 -12.09 13.03
CA TYR A 337 -36.83 -12.29 12.24
C TYR A 337 -35.63 -11.54 12.83
N VAL A 338 -35.86 -10.38 13.47
CA VAL A 338 -34.83 -9.60 14.17
C VAL A 338 -34.15 -10.43 15.25
N SER A 339 -34.94 -11.06 16.13
CA SER A 339 -34.41 -11.86 17.23
C SER A 339 -33.53 -13.02 16.73
N LYS A 340 -33.97 -13.69 15.66
CA LYS A 340 -33.23 -14.81 15.07
C LYS A 340 -31.94 -14.37 14.39
N GLN A 341 -31.95 -13.23 13.69
CA GLN A 341 -30.74 -12.69 13.06
C GLN A 341 -29.73 -12.19 14.11
N GLU A 342 -30.22 -11.56 15.18
CA GLU A 342 -29.36 -11.10 16.27
C GLU A 342 -28.73 -12.26 17.04
N GLU A 343 -29.49 -13.32 17.34
CA GLU A 343 -28.94 -14.57 17.90
C GLU A 343 -27.86 -15.17 17.01
N LEU A 344 -28.08 -15.15 15.69
CA LEU A 344 -27.12 -15.68 14.72
C LEU A 344 -25.86 -14.81 14.65
N ARG A 345 -26.01 -13.49 14.73
CA ARG A 345 -24.92 -12.51 14.80
C ARG A 345 -24.08 -12.73 16.06
N ILE A 346 -24.73 -12.81 17.23
CA ILE A 346 -24.08 -13.08 18.52
C ILE A 346 -23.35 -14.42 18.48
N LYS A 347 -23.96 -15.47 17.91
CA LYS A 347 -23.32 -16.79 17.76
C LYS A 347 -22.08 -16.74 16.88
N GLN A 348 -22.13 -16.04 15.75
CA GLN A 348 -20.98 -15.85 14.85
C GLN A 348 -19.87 -15.02 15.50
N GLU A 349 -20.22 -14.01 16.28
CA GLU A 349 -19.26 -13.16 16.99
C GLU A 349 -18.55 -13.96 18.09
N LYS A 350 -19.29 -14.75 18.86
CA LYS A 350 -18.73 -15.67 19.85
C LYS A 350 -17.80 -16.72 19.24
N GLN A 351 -18.13 -17.25 18.06
CA GLN A 351 -17.25 -18.15 17.31
C GLN A 351 -15.96 -17.45 16.86
N ARG A 352 -16.06 -16.22 16.35
CA ARG A 352 -14.89 -15.42 15.95
C ARG A 352 -13.97 -15.13 17.13
N GLN A 353 -14.54 -14.77 18.29
CA GLN A 353 -13.77 -14.56 19.52
C GLN A 353 -13.04 -15.83 19.95
N LEU A 354 -13.74 -16.98 19.98
CA LEU A 354 -13.11 -18.26 20.34
C LEU A 354 -11.96 -18.64 19.40
N GLU A 355 -12.09 -18.36 18.11
CA GLU A 355 -11.03 -18.63 17.13
C GLU A 355 -9.84 -17.67 17.27
N ASN A 356 -10.09 -16.41 17.62
CA ASN A 356 -9.03 -15.45 17.97
C ASN A 356 -8.27 -15.93 19.21
N ASP A 357 -8.98 -16.29 20.27
CA ASP A 357 -8.37 -16.79 21.51
C ASP A 357 -7.53 -18.06 21.25
N ARG A 358 -7.99 -18.95 20.37
CA ARG A 358 -7.22 -20.13 19.97
C ARG A 358 -5.92 -19.73 19.27
N ARG A 359 -5.98 -18.80 18.31
CA ARG A 359 -4.80 -18.32 17.58
C ARG A 359 -3.80 -17.62 18.49
N ASP A 360 -4.28 -16.85 19.46
CA ASP A 360 -3.41 -16.15 20.41
C ASP A 360 -2.71 -17.12 21.37
N ARG A 361 -3.41 -18.19 21.82
CA ARG A 361 -2.77 -19.27 22.57
C ARG A 361 -1.70 -20.00 21.77
N GLU A 362 -1.94 -20.28 20.49
CA GLU A 362 -0.95 -20.89 19.60
C GLU A 362 0.28 -19.98 19.40
N ARG A 363 0.06 -18.68 19.19
CA ARG A 363 1.15 -17.69 19.09
C ARG A 363 2.00 -17.63 20.36
N LEU A 364 1.35 -17.61 21.53
CA LEU A 364 2.05 -17.61 22.82
C LEU A 364 2.89 -18.88 23.01
N LYS A 365 2.37 -20.04 22.58
CA LYS A 365 3.11 -21.31 22.61
C LYS A 365 4.39 -21.24 21.77
N VAL A 366 4.28 -20.74 20.53
CA VAL A 366 5.44 -20.59 19.61
C VAL A 366 6.47 -19.60 20.15
N ILE A 367 6.03 -18.49 20.76
CA ILE A 367 6.93 -17.52 21.40
C ILE A 367 7.69 -18.17 22.55
N LYS A 368 7.01 -18.94 23.39
CA LYS A 368 7.64 -19.63 24.52
C LYS A 368 8.66 -20.67 24.05
N GLU A 369 8.31 -21.48 23.06
CA GLU A 369 9.23 -22.46 22.45
C GLU A 369 10.48 -21.77 21.86
N ARG A 370 10.30 -20.61 21.21
CA ARG A 370 11.43 -19.83 20.67
C ARG A 370 12.34 -19.29 21.77
N GLN A 371 11.77 -18.79 22.86
CA GLN A 371 12.54 -18.30 24.01
C GLN A 371 13.33 -19.44 24.67
N GLU A 372 12.73 -20.62 24.83
CA GLU A 372 13.41 -21.80 25.36
C GLU A 372 14.59 -22.24 24.48
N LEU A 373 14.42 -22.25 23.14
CA LEU A 373 15.50 -22.53 22.20
C LEU A 373 16.64 -21.51 22.26
N GLU A 374 16.31 -20.23 22.43
CA GLU A 374 17.30 -19.17 22.54
C GLU A 374 18.13 -19.30 23.83
N GLN A 375 17.48 -19.69 24.94
CA GLN A 375 18.19 -19.99 26.19
C GLN A 375 19.13 -21.19 26.07
N ILE A 376 18.69 -22.25 25.37
CA ILE A 376 19.54 -23.41 25.08
C ILE A 376 20.75 -22.98 24.24
N ARG A 377 20.53 -22.20 23.18
CA ARG A 377 21.60 -21.72 22.30
C ARG A 377 22.63 -20.89 23.06
N LEU A 378 22.19 -19.98 23.91
CA LEU A 378 23.06 -19.14 24.73
C LEU A 378 23.89 -19.97 25.72
N LYS A 379 23.29 -21.00 26.32
CA LYS A 379 23.98 -21.93 27.22
C LYS A 379 25.07 -22.72 26.49
N ASP A 380 24.80 -23.16 25.27
CA ASP A 380 25.79 -23.87 24.44
C ASP A 380 26.93 -22.95 23.99
N GLU A 381 26.63 -21.71 23.59
CA GLU A 381 27.66 -20.70 23.25
C GLU A 381 28.60 -20.44 24.45
N LEU A 382 28.04 -20.28 25.66
CA LEU A 382 28.83 -20.13 26.89
C LEU A 382 29.69 -21.37 27.19
N ARG A 383 29.16 -22.58 26.96
CA ARG A 383 29.91 -23.82 27.15
C ARG A 383 31.09 -23.93 26.19
N VAL A 384 30.90 -23.56 24.92
CA VAL A 384 31.98 -23.54 23.92
C VAL A 384 33.07 -22.55 24.32
N LYS A 385 32.68 -21.33 24.72
CA LYS A 385 33.62 -20.30 25.17
C LYS A 385 34.43 -20.74 26.39
N ALA A 386 33.79 -21.37 27.38
CA ALA A 386 34.48 -21.90 28.55
C ALA A 386 35.49 -23.00 28.18
N LEU A 387 35.18 -23.85 27.20
CA LEU A 387 36.11 -24.87 26.71
C LEU A 387 37.31 -24.26 25.96
N GLU A 388 37.11 -23.17 25.23
CA GLU A 388 38.19 -22.42 24.59
C GLU A 388 39.12 -21.78 25.63
N GLU A 389 38.56 -21.14 26.66
CA GLU A 389 39.33 -20.56 27.77
C GLU A 389 40.16 -21.63 28.51
N LEU A 390 39.58 -22.81 28.77
CA LEU A 390 40.32 -23.94 29.38
C LEU A 390 41.46 -24.47 28.49
N LYS A 391 41.29 -24.47 27.16
CA LYS A 391 42.37 -24.85 26.23
C LYS A 391 43.53 -23.86 26.31
N VAL A 392 43.24 -22.56 26.39
CA VAL A 392 44.27 -21.51 26.52
C VAL A 392 45.04 -21.68 27.84
N ILE A 393 44.33 -21.86 28.96
CA ILE A 393 44.96 -22.06 30.27
C ILE A 393 45.88 -23.29 30.29
N ASN A 394 45.42 -24.42 29.73
CA ASN A 394 46.23 -25.63 29.66
C ASN A 394 47.49 -25.43 28.80
N PHE A 395 47.38 -24.66 27.71
CA PHE A 395 48.52 -24.34 26.85
C PHE A 395 49.55 -23.45 27.56
N GLU A 396 49.09 -22.42 28.28
CA GLU A 396 49.96 -21.55 29.08
C GLU A 396 50.69 -22.32 30.17
N LYS A 397 49.98 -23.19 30.91
CA LYS A 397 50.58 -24.04 31.94
C LYS A 397 51.64 -24.99 31.36
N TYR A 398 51.39 -25.55 30.18
CA TYR A 398 52.37 -26.41 29.51
C TYR A 398 53.63 -25.62 29.08
N ARG A 399 53.45 -24.38 28.59
CA ARG A 399 54.56 -23.48 28.26
C ARG A 399 55.41 -23.11 29.49
N GLU A 400 54.78 -22.87 30.64
CA GLU A 400 55.51 -22.60 31.89
C GLU A 400 56.37 -23.79 32.33
N ILE A 401 55.82 -25.01 32.25
CA ILE A 401 56.57 -26.24 32.56
C ILE A 401 57.79 -26.39 31.63
N GLN A 402 57.62 -26.12 30.32
CA GLN A 402 58.73 -26.16 29.37
C GLN A 402 59.82 -25.12 29.69
N LEU A 403 59.44 -23.90 30.06
CA LEU A 403 60.38 -22.85 30.44
C LEU A 403 61.12 -23.18 31.74
N GLN A 404 60.43 -23.77 32.72
CA GLN A 404 61.04 -24.23 33.96
C GLN A 404 62.06 -25.35 33.70
N ALA A 405 61.70 -26.36 32.90
CA ALA A 405 62.61 -27.45 32.52
C ALA A 405 63.86 -26.94 31.77
N LEU A 406 63.70 -25.95 30.88
CA LEU A 406 64.84 -25.31 30.19
C LEU A 406 65.73 -24.51 31.15
N SER A 407 65.15 -23.90 32.18
CA SER A 407 65.91 -23.16 33.20
C SER A 407 66.72 -24.10 34.10
N GLU A 408 66.16 -25.25 34.47
CA GLU A 408 66.83 -26.29 35.25
C GLU A 408 67.95 -26.97 34.45
N LEU A 409 67.77 -27.16 33.14
CA LEU A 409 68.84 -27.63 32.26
C LEU A 409 70.01 -26.65 32.15
N LYS A 410 69.74 -25.33 32.13
CA LYS A 410 70.78 -24.29 32.09
C LYS A 410 71.55 -24.15 33.40
N SER A 411 70.92 -24.43 34.55
CA SER A 411 71.60 -24.38 35.85
C SER A 411 72.39 -25.66 36.16
N ASN A 412 72.04 -26.80 35.54
CA ASN A 412 72.70 -28.09 35.76
C ASN A 412 73.69 -28.51 34.66
N THR A 413 74.07 -27.65 33.72
CA THR A 413 75.19 -27.98 32.80
C THR A 413 76.53 -27.87 33.54
N PRO A 414 77.25 -28.97 33.82
CA PRO A 414 78.63 -28.87 34.26
C PRO A 414 79.45 -28.34 33.07
N SER A 415 80.44 -27.48 33.34
CA SER A 415 81.34 -26.97 32.30
C SER A 415 82.14 -28.14 31.71
N ILE A 416 81.61 -28.78 30.67
CA ILE A 416 82.34 -29.75 29.88
C ILE A 416 83.31 -28.96 29.02
N LYS A 417 84.56 -28.85 29.49
CA LYS A 417 85.70 -28.45 28.67
C LYS A 417 85.87 -29.52 27.59
N TYR A 418 85.45 -29.21 26.36
CA TYR A 418 85.74 -30.06 25.22
C TYR A 418 87.23 -29.95 24.86
N SER A 419 87.96 -31.05 25.04
CA SER A 419 89.21 -31.29 24.31
C SER A 419 88.83 -31.76 22.91
N ILE A 420 89.38 -31.08 21.91
CA ILE A 420 89.21 -31.42 20.50
C ILE A 420 90.05 -32.66 20.26
N ASP A 421 89.40 -33.81 20.09
CA ASP A 421 89.93 -34.90 19.29
C ASP A 421 88.77 -35.61 18.59
N GLY A 422 88.95 -35.82 17.29
CA GLY A 422 87.91 -36.22 16.36
C GLY A 422 87.39 -37.64 16.56
N ASN A 423 86.14 -37.79 16.11
CA ASN A 423 85.34 -39.02 15.94
C ASN A 423 84.39 -39.38 17.09
N PHE A 424 83.16 -39.71 16.68
CA PHE A 424 81.97 -40.05 17.48
C PHE A 424 81.38 -38.82 18.21
N VAL A 425 80.16 -38.36 17.93
CA VAL A 425 78.89 -39.07 18.12
C VAL A 425 77.81 -38.40 17.26
N LYS A 426 77.24 -39.15 16.30
CA LYS A 426 76.09 -38.70 15.48
C LYS A 426 74.75 -39.28 15.97
N SER A 427 74.62 -39.64 17.26
CA SER A 427 73.51 -40.52 17.68
C SER A 427 72.79 -40.21 19.00
N ARG A 428 72.75 -38.96 19.49
CA ARG A 428 71.96 -38.63 20.70
C ARG A 428 71.18 -37.31 20.68
N MET A 429 70.76 -36.85 19.50
CA MET A 429 69.91 -35.63 19.40
C MET A 429 68.51 -35.88 18.83
N CYS A 430 67.99 -37.11 18.91
CA CYS A 430 66.65 -37.47 18.41
C CYS A 430 65.62 -37.83 19.50
N VAL A 431 65.90 -37.69 20.80
CA VAL A 431 64.99 -38.21 21.86
C VAL A 431 64.30 -37.13 22.70
N ILE A 432 64.51 -35.83 22.48
CA ILE A 432 63.91 -34.78 23.35
C ILE A 432 62.89 -33.87 22.63
N LEU A 433 62.47 -34.20 21.40
CA LEU A 433 61.41 -33.45 20.70
C LEU A 433 60.17 -34.29 20.37
N GLY A 434 59.86 -35.26 21.21
CA GLY A 434 58.62 -36.04 21.09
C GLY A 434 58.12 -36.48 22.46
N LEU A 435 57.50 -35.56 23.20
CA LEU A 435 56.50 -35.81 24.25
C LEU A 435 55.77 -34.50 24.57
#